data_AF-A0A6J4QG79-F1
#
_entry.id   AF-A0A6J4QG79-F1
#
_cell.length_a   1.000
_cell.length_b   1.000
_cell.length_c   1.000
_cell.angle_alpha   90.00
_cell.angle_beta   90.00
_cell.angle_gamma   90.00
#
_symmetry.space_group_name_H-M   'P 1'
#
loop_
_entity.id
_entity.type
_entity.pdbx_description
1 polymer ?
#
loop_
_entity_poly.entity_id
_entity_poly.type
_entity_poly.pdbx_seq_one_letter_code
_entity_poly.pdbx_strand_id
1 'polypeptide(L)' 'MQPQRDLRDIEEIQELFEAGQETGTLESSEVLDLLQEVDLSTDEIQQVYGLLREHGVEVVDAEFL' A
#
# COMPACT_ATOMS: atom_id res chain seq x y z
N MET A 1 -15.46 -19.34 -0.14
CA MET A 1 -14.24 -18.57 -0.42
C MET A 1 -14.72 -17.29 -1.05
N GLN A 2 -14.51 -16.14 -0.41
CA GLN A 2 -14.82 -14.86 -1.05
C GLN A 2 -13.91 -14.73 -2.29
N PRO A 3 -14.40 -14.23 -3.42
CA PRO A 3 -13.53 -13.95 -4.55
C PRO A 3 -12.43 -12.99 -4.06
N GLN A 4 -11.17 -13.32 -4.33
CA GLN A 4 -10.06 -12.44 -4.02
C GLN A 4 -10.25 -11.18 -4.87
N ARG A 5 -10.55 -10.05 -4.23
CA ARG A 5 -10.59 -8.75 -4.90
C ARG A 5 -9.20 -8.47 -5.43
N ASP A 6 -9.06 -8.12 -6.71
CA ASP A 6 -7.76 -7.69 -7.23
C ASP A 6 -7.50 -6.28 -6.72
N LEU A 7 -6.48 -6.13 -5.88
CA LEU A 7 -6.11 -4.85 -5.29
C LEU A 7 -5.65 -3.84 -6.35
N ARG A 8 -5.21 -4.33 -7.51
CA ARG A 8 -4.75 -3.49 -8.62
C ARG A 8 -5.89 -2.79 -9.35
N ASP A 9 -7.15 -3.19 -9.12
CA ASP A 9 -8.32 -2.51 -9.69
C ASP A 9 -8.78 -1.30 -8.86
N ILE A 10 -8.11 -1.02 -7.73
CA ILE A 10 -8.43 0.08 -6.81
C ILE A 10 -7.52 1.26 -7.15
N GLU A 11 -8.12 2.43 -7.44
CA GLU A 11 -7.38 3.62 -7.87
C GLU A 11 -6.40 4.10 -6.79
N GLU A 12 -6.85 4.15 -5.55
CA GLU A 12 -6.04 4.56 -4.39
C GLU A 12 -4.80 3.66 -4.23
N ILE A 13 -4.97 2.36 -4.43
CA ILE A 13 -3.85 1.41 -4.37
C ILE A 13 -2.86 1.64 -5.52
N GLN A 14 -3.34 1.97 -6.72
CA GLN A 14 -2.46 2.30 -7.85
C GLN A 14 -1.66 3.57 -7.58
N GLU A 15 -2.30 4.63 -7.06
CA GLU A 15 -1.63 5.88 -6.68
C GLU A 15 -0.52 5.64 -5.64
N LEU A 16 -0.78 4.76 -4.67
CA LEU A 16 0.22 4.35 -3.68
C LEU A 16 1.46 3.72 -4.33
N PHE A 17 1.25 2.82 -5.30
CA PHE A 17 2.34 2.18 -6.01
C PHE A 17 3.12 3.14 -6.90
N GLU A 18 2.44 4.10 -7.53
CA GLU A 18 3.10 5.12 -8.35
C GLU A 18 3.98 6.01 -7.47
N ALA A 19 3.44 6.56 -6.38
CA ALA A 19 4.18 7.39 -5.44
C ALA A 19 5.40 6.65 -4.87
N GLY A 20 5.19 5.39 -4.46
CA GLY A 20 6.27 4.57 -3.89
C GLY A 20 7.35 4.19 -4.90
N GLN A 21 7.00 3.97 -6.17
CA GLN A 21 7.99 3.65 -7.21
C GLN A 21 8.81 4.88 -7.64
N GLU A 22 8.26 6.09 -7.54
CA GLU A 22 9.00 7.31 -7.84
C GLU A 22 10.11 7.59 -6.82
N THR A 23 9.83 7.34 -5.54
CA THR A 23 10.73 7.63 -4.41
C THR A 23 11.56 6.43 -3.96
N GLY A 24 11.06 5.21 -4.19
CA GLY A 24 11.56 3.96 -3.60
C GLY A 24 11.14 3.75 -2.14
N THR A 25 10.48 4.74 -1.52
CA THR A 25 10.08 4.71 -0.10
C THR A 25 8.77 5.45 0.15
N LEU A 26 7.92 4.94 1.03
CA LEU A 26 6.69 5.62 1.47
C LEU A 26 6.66 5.77 2.98
N GLU A 27 6.10 6.87 3.50
CA GLU A 27 5.88 6.97 4.94
C GLU A 27 4.71 6.08 5.40
N SER A 28 4.87 5.45 6.56
CA SER A 28 3.86 4.59 7.19
C SER A 28 2.52 5.29 7.35
N SER A 29 2.54 6.58 7.73
CA SER A 29 1.40 7.48 7.86
C SER A 29 0.67 7.68 6.54
N GLU A 30 1.41 7.99 5.46
CA GLU A 30 0.83 8.19 4.13
C GLU A 30 0.14 6.92 3.63
N VAL A 31 0.79 5.75 3.80
CA VAL A 31 0.18 4.47 3.47
C VAL A 31 -1.09 4.25 4.28
N LEU A 32 -1.06 4.48 5.59
CA LEU A 32 -2.21 4.28 6.47
C LEU A 32 -3.37 5.22 6.14
N ASP A 33 -3.11 6.48 5.83
CA ASP A 33 -4.14 7.44 5.45
C ASP A 33 -4.84 7.00 4.17
N LEU A 34 -4.07 6.57 3.16
CA LEU A 34 -4.59 6.17 1.87
C LEU A 34 -5.35 4.82 1.94
N LEU A 35 -4.87 3.88 2.75
CA LEU A 35 -5.56 2.61 2.99
C LEU A 35 -6.86 2.78 3.80
N GLN A 36 -7.02 3.85 4.58
CA GLN A 36 -8.26 4.13 5.32
C GLN A 36 -9.40 4.62 4.42
N GLU A 37 -9.08 5.16 3.24
CA GLU A 37 -10.08 5.57 2.24
C GLU A 37 -10.74 4.38 1.55
N VAL A 38 -10.10 3.20 1.63
CA VAL A 38 -10.56 1.96 1.02
C VAL A 38 -11.02 0.98 2.09
N ASP A 39 -12.20 0.38 1.94
CA ASP A 39 -12.66 -0.71 2.82
C ASP A 39 -11.86 -2.00 2.53
N LEU A 40 -10.72 -2.15 3.20
CA LEU A 40 -9.81 -3.27 3.09
C LEU A 40 -9.87 -4.13 4.36
N SER A 41 -9.89 -5.45 4.15
CA SER A 41 -9.65 -6.41 5.21
C SER A 41 -8.17 -6.42 5.63
N THR A 42 -7.89 -6.97 6.83
CA THR A 42 -6.51 -7.15 7.30
C THR A 42 -5.64 -7.95 6.32
N ASP A 43 -6.21 -8.96 5.65
CA ASP A 43 -5.49 -9.78 4.67
C ASP A 43 -5.17 -8.99 3.39
N GLU A 44 -6.06 -8.09 2.98
CA GLU A 44 -5.81 -7.20 1.84
C GLU A 44 -4.74 -6.16 2.18
N ILE A 45 -4.78 -5.58 3.39
CA ILE A 45 -3.74 -4.65 3.86
C ILE A 45 -2.36 -5.34 3.83
N GLN A 46 -2.24 -6.56 4.34
CA GLN A 46 -0.97 -7.29 4.29
C GLN A 46 -0.50 -7.58 2.87
N GLN A 47 -1.43 -7.86 1.95
CA GLN A 47 -1.09 -8.02 0.54
C GLN A 47 -0.56 -6.73 -0.08
N VAL A 48 -1.12 -5.56 0.24
CA VAL A 48 -0.60 -4.27 -0.24
C VAL A 48 0.86 -4.08 0.20
N TYR A 49 1.17 -4.27 1.49
CA TYR A 49 2.55 -4.18 1.99
C TYR A 49 3.49 -5.21 1.33
N GLY A 50 2.99 -6.41 1.03
CA GLY A 50 3.73 -7.43 0.28
C GLY A 50 4.08 -6.96 -1.13
N LEU A 51 3.09 -6.47 -1.86
CA LEU A 51 3.26 -5.94 -3.22
C LEU A 51 4.22 -4.74 -3.23
N LEU A 52 4.11 -3.80 -2.28
CA LEU A 52 5.01 -2.64 -2.21
C LEU A 52 6.48 -3.10 -2.14
N ARG A 53 6.77 -4.06 -1.27
CA ARG A 53 8.10 -4.65 -1.16
C ARG A 53 8.54 -5.37 -2.43
N GLU A 54 7.65 -6.13 -3.07
CA GLU A 54 7.95 -6.81 -4.34
C GLU A 54 8.30 -5.82 -5.46
N HIS A 55 7.69 -4.64 -5.43
CA HIS A 55 7.97 -3.53 -6.34
C HIS A 55 9.19 -2.68 -5.92
N GLY A 56 9.90 -3.06 -4.85
CA GLY A 56 11.09 -2.35 -4.38
C GLY A 56 10.79 -1.08 -3.59
N VAL A 57 9.54 -0.92 -3.13
CA VAL A 57 9.11 0.19 -2.28
C VAL A 57 9.22 -0.21 -0.82
N GLU A 58 9.99 0.55 -0.04
CA GLU A 58 10.11 0.35 1.40
C GLU A 58 9.18 1.29 2.16
N VAL A 59 8.38 0.75 3.09
CA VAL A 59 7.58 1.60 3.98
C VAL A 59 8.40 1.91 5.22
N VAL A 60 8.60 3.20 5.47
CA VAL A 60 9.41 3.74 6.57
C VAL A 60 8.52 4.50 7.53
N ASP A 61 8.81 4.42 8.82
CA ASP A 61 8.10 5.25 9.80
C ASP A 61 8.74 6.64 9.85
N ALA A 62 7.92 7.68 9.73
CA ALA A 62 8.35 9.08 9.85
C ALA A 62 8.93 9.39 11.25
N GLU A 63 8.50 8.65 12.27
CA GLU A 63 9.04 8.79 13.63
C GLU A 63 10.47 8.24 13.78
N PHE A 64 10.98 7.49 12.80
CA PHE A 64 12.30 6.88 12.81
C PHE A 64 13.28 7.46 11.75
N LEU A 65 12.88 8.52 11.03
CA LEU A 65 13.72 9.31 10.10
C LEU A 65 14.20 10.62 10.72
#